data_AF-A0A8H4B823-F1
#
_entry.id   AF-A0A8H4B823-F1
#
_cell.length_a   1.000
_cell.length_b   1.000
_cell.length_c   1.000
_cell.angle_alpha   90.00
_cell.angle_beta   90.00
_cell.angle_gamma   90.00
#
_symmetry.space_group_name_H-M   'P 1'
#
loop_
_entity.id
_entity.type
_entity.pdbx_description
1 polymer ?
#
loop_
_entity_poly.entity_id
_entity_poly.type
_entity_poly.pdbx_seq_one_letter_code
_entity_poly.pdbx_strand_id
1 'polypeptide(L)' 'MDQDGEEEEEDDETKMMKLMGFGGFDTTKNKKVPGADVSGAKIHKPIKYRQYMNRRGGFNRPLDN' A
#
# COMPACT_ATOMS: atom_id res chain seq x y z
N MET A 1 -21.40 -42.04 -13.91
CA MET A 1 -20.46 -41.34 -14.82
C MET A 1 -19.45 -40.68 -13.93
N ASP A 2 -18.52 -41.53 -13.54
CA ASP A 2 -17.39 -41.31 -12.67
C ASP A 2 -16.39 -40.40 -13.39
N GLN A 3 -15.97 -39.33 -12.73
CA GLN A 3 -14.73 -38.63 -13.08
C GLN A 3 -14.15 -37.95 -11.84
N ASP A 4 -13.77 -38.79 -10.87
CA ASP A 4 -12.85 -38.45 -9.80
C ASP A 4 -11.42 -38.80 -10.25
N GLY A 5 -10.49 -37.86 -10.09
CA GLY A 5 -9.07 -38.14 -9.91
C GLY A 5 -8.22 -38.41 -11.15
N GLU A 6 -7.91 -37.38 -11.94
CA GLU A 6 -6.62 -37.34 -12.65
C GLU A 6 -5.57 -36.77 -11.69
N GLU A 7 -5.13 -37.59 -10.73
CA GLU A 7 -3.80 -37.41 -10.13
C GLU A 7 -2.79 -37.94 -11.15
N GLU A 8 -2.38 -37.08 -12.08
CA GLU A 8 -1.13 -37.31 -12.81
C GLU A 8 -0.04 -37.47 -11.74
N GLU A 9 0.61 -38.63 -11.72
CA GLU A 9 1.82 -38.88 -10.94
C GLU A 9 2.91 -37.89 -11.41
N GLU A 10 2.86 -36.62 -10.95
CA GLU A 10 3.94 -35.65 -11.13
C GLU A 10 5.18 -36.30 -10.49
N ASP A 11 6.20 -36.57 -11.31
CA ASP A 11 7.49 -37.09 -10.90
C ASP A 11 8.04 -36.28 -9.71
N ASP A 12 8.68 -36.96 -8.75
CA ASP A 12 9.20 -36.34 -7.53
C ASP A 12 10.15 -35.18 -7.85
N GLU A 13 10.86 -35.28 -8.98
CA GLU A 13 11.70 -34.22 -9.50
C GLU A 13 10.90 -32.98 -9.93
N THR A 14 9.71 -33.16 -10.52
CA THR A 14 8.80 -32.06 -10.88
C THR A 14 8.17 -31.43 -9.65
N LYS A 15 7.79 -32.24 -8.65
CA LYS A 15 7.32 -31.74 -7.34
C LYS A 15 8.39 -30.93 -6.63
N MET A 16 9.64 -31.41 -6.59
CA MET A 16 10.76 -30.67 -6.00
C MET A 16 11.07 -29.38 -6.77
N MET A 17 11.02 -29.39 -8.10
CA MET A 17 11.17 -28.17 -8.90
C MET A 17 10.07 -27.13 -8.61
N LYS A 18 8.82 -27.56 -8.43
CA LYS A 18 7.69 -26.69 -8.08
C LYS A 18 7.86 -26.10 -6.68
N LEU A 19 8.32 -26.90 -5.72
CA LEU A 19 8.59 -26.50 -4.34
C LEU A 19 9.73 -25.49 -4.23
N MET A 20 10.77 -25.65 -5.07
CA MET A 20 11.89 -24.71 -5.18
C MET A 20 11.54 -23.46 -6.02
N GLY A 21 10.33 -23.39 -6.60
CA GLY A 21 9.83 -22.23 -7.33
C GLY A 21 10.14 -22.21 -8.84
N PHE A 22 10.62 -23.31 -9.43
CA PHE A 22 10.96 -23.40 -10.85
C PHE A 22 9.78 -23.73 -11.78
N GLY A 23 8.58 -23.96 -11.22
CA GLY A 23 7.38 -24.34 -11.99
C GLY A 23 6.55 -23.18 -12.56
N GLY A 24 6.73 -21.94 -12.07
CA GLY A 24 5.96 -20.80 -12.55
C GLY A 24 6.36 -19.48 -11.88
N PHE A 25 6.77 -18.50 -12.68
CA PHE A 25 7.10 -17.16 -12.19
C PHE A 25 5.81 -16.35 -12.00
N ASP A 26 5.34 -16.27 -10.76
CA ASP A 26 4.25 -15.39 -10.39
C ASP A 26 4.77 -13.99 -10.01
N THR A 27 3.99 -12.95 -10.32
CA THR A 27 4.36 -11.56 -10.06
C THR A 27 3.46 -10.94 -8.99
N THR A 28 4.05 -10.13 -8.12
CA THR A 28 3.34 -9.33 -7.10
C THR A 28 2.93 -7.95 -7.61
N LYS A 29 3.22 -7.61 -8.87
CA LYS A 29 2.87 -6.32 -9.47
C LYS A 29 1.35 -6.11 -9.41
N ASN A 30 0.93 -4.99 -8.82
CA ASN A 30 -0.48 -4.62 -8.60
C ASN A 30 -1.29 -5.61 -7.72
N LYS A 31 -0.65 -6.54 -7.00
CA LYS A 31 -1.30 -7.40 -6.02
C LYS A 31 -1.04 -6.87 -4.60
N LYS A 32 -2.05 -6.90 -3.73
CA LYS A 32 -1.87 -6.51 -2.32
C LYS A 32 -1.12 -7.62 -1.58
N VAL A 33 0.05 -7.31 -1.03
CA VAL A 33 0.83 -8.23 -0.19
C VAL A 33 0.54 -7.91 1.28
N PRO A 34 0.05 -8.87 2.09
CA PRO A 34 -0.22 -8.65 3.51
C PRO A 34 1.09 -8.26 4.23
N GLY A 35 1.05 -7.22 5.06
CA GLY A 35 2.22 -6.70 5.79
C GLY A 35 3.08 -5.68 5.02
N ALA A 36 2.81 -5.45 3.74
CA ALA A 36 3.45 -4.40 2.93
C ALA A 36 2.66 -3.06 2.92
N ASP A 37 1.76 -2.87 3.88
CA ASP A 37 0.85 -1.73 4.01
C ASP A 37 1.34 -0.65 4.99
N VAL A 38 2.49 -0.85 5.62
CA VAL A 38 3.10 0.13 6.51
C VAL A 38 3.58 1.35 5.71
N SER A 39 2.99 2.50 5.96
CA SER A 39 3.36 3.78 5.36
C SER A 39 3.18 4.91 6.37
N GLY A 40 3.90 6.03 6.18
CA GLY A 40 3.80 7.20 7.04
C GLY A 40 4.15 8.48 6.30
N ALA A 41 3.40 9.56 6.57
CA ALA A 41 3.64 10.88 6.00
C ALA A 41 4.01 11.88 7.11
N LYS A 42 5.15 12.56 6.97
CA LYS A 42 5.56 13.66 7.86
C LYS A 42 5.14 14.99 7.25
N ILE A 43 4.02 15.54 7.71
CA ILE A 43 3.51 16.81 7.22
C ILE A 43 3.85 17.92 8.21
N HIS A 44 4.76 18.82 7.80
CA HIS A 44 5.02 20.06 8.53
C HIS A 44 4.12 21.17 8.00
N LYS A 45 3.15 21.59 8.80
CA LYS A 45 2.32 22.74 8.46
C LYS A 45 3.11 24.03 8.76
N PRO A 46 3.28 24.94 7.79
CA PRO A 46 3.89 26.22 8.07
C PRO A 46 3.03 27.01 9.05
N ILE A 47 3.65 27.65 10.02
CA ILE A 47 2.95 28.58 10.92
C ILE A 47 2.50 29.80 10.12
N LYS A 48 1.21 30.14 10.22
CA LYS A 48 0.67 31.39 9.71
C LYS A 48 0.68 32.42 10.83
N TYR A 49 1.44 33.49 10.64
CA TYR A 49 1.49 34.58 11.61
C TYR A 49 0.26 35.46 11.49
N ARG A 50 -0.31 35.82 12.64
CA ARG A 50 -1.46 36.72 12.71
C ARG A 50 -0.96 38.16 12.78
N GLN A 51 -1.38 38.98 11.82
CA GLN A 51 -1.13 40.42 11.88
C GLN A 51 -2.17 41.07 12.80
N TYR A 52 -1.76 41.56 13.96
CA TYR A 52 -2.70 42.21 14.89
C TYR A 52 -2.84 43.71 14.62
N MET A 53 -1.73 44.39 14.33
CA MET A 53 -1.67 45.85 14.13
C MET A 53 -1.94 46.26 12.68
N ASN A 54 -2.58 47.41 12.49
CA ASN A 54 -2.85 48.05 11.20
C ASN A 54 -3.57 47.14 10.18
N ARG A 55 -4.51 46.32 10.64
CA ARG A 55 -5.39 45.54 9.77
C ARG A 55 -6.41 46.45 9.09
N ARG A 56 -6.62 46.30 7.77
CA ARG A 56 -7.80 46.87 7.09
C ARG A 56 -9.04 46.23 7.68
N GLY A 57 -9.87 47.01 8.37
CA GLY A 57 -11.11 46.54 9.03
C GLY A 57 -11.17 46.73 10.55
N GLY A 58 -10.10 47.19 11.20
CA GLY A 58 -10.10 47.58 12.61
C GLY A 58 -9.85 46.43 13.60
N PHE A 59 -9.67 46.77 14.88
CA PHE A 59 -9.22 45.87 15.95
C PHE A 59 -10.21 44.72 16.26
N ASN A 60 -11.52 44.95 16.12
CA ASN A 60 -12.59 44.00 16.48
C ASN A 60 -13.08 43.09 15.34
N ARG A 61 -12.35 42.99 14.22
CA ARG A 61 -12.67 41.99 13.18
C ARG A 61 -11.92 40.67 13.41
N PRO A 62 -12.51 39.52 13.03
CA PRO A 62 -11.83 38.24 13.10
C PRO A 62 -10.52 38.28 12.32
N LEU A 63 -9.50 37.64 12.87
CA LEU A 63 -8.19 37.51 12.22
C LEU A 63 -8.31 36.44 11.13
N ASP A 64 -7.93 36.78 9.90
CA ASP A 64 -7.87 35.80 8.80
C ASP A 64 -6.90 34.66 9.16
N ASN A 65 -7.27 33.45 8.74
CA ASN A 65 -6.59 32.19 9.06
C ASN A 65 -5.29 31.96 8.29
#